data_AF-A0A3D4S952-F1
#
_entry.id   AF-A0A3D4S952-F1
#
_cell.length_a   1.000
_cell.length_b   1.000
_cell.length_c   1.000
_cell.angle_alpha   90.00
_cell.angle_beta   90.00
_cell.angle_gamma   90.00
#
_symmetry.space_group_name_H-M   'P 1'
#
loop_
_entity.id
_entity.type
_entity.pdbx_description
1 polymer ?
#
loop_
_entity_poly.entity_id
_entity_poly.type
_entity_poly.pdbx_seq_one_letter_code
_entity_poly.pdbx_strand_id
1 'polypeptide(L)'
;MTTINCKNMPFDELNRLVRTAPTREIAIDGALGQRYIGCGLSDKSLTITGTPGNALGAYLGGAEITVFGNAQDALGDTMNAGRITIFGRCGDTVGYAMRGGEILIEGDAGFRAGIHMKEYGEQVPKIVIGGRAGDFLGEYQAGGVIVVLGLGVRDECPVGAYCATGQYGGKIYIRSSSAPTALPPQTEVTKNADITEILPLIRDYSAAFGADYDEIASGEFVLLTPSTSNIYKRLYCNRNI
;
A
#
# COMPACT_ATOMS: atom_id res chain seq x y z
N MET A 1 11.88 -17.03 -19.00
CA MET A 1 11.57 -15.59 -18.85
C MET A 1 11.28 -14.97 -20.22
N THR A 2 10.18 -14.22 -20.35
CA THR A 2 9.85 -13.39 -21.53
C THR A 2 10.39 -11.99 -21.29
N THR A 3 10.96 -11.33 -22.30
CA THR A 3 11.45 -9.94 -22.18
C THR A 3 10.71 -9.05 -23.17
N ILE A 4 10.22 -7.89 -22.71
CA ILE A 4 9.49 -6.91 -23.50
C ILE A 4 10.16 -5.56 -23.32
N ASN A 5 10.69 -4.96 -24.39
CA ASN A 5 11.06 -3.55 -24.37
C ASN A 5 9.82 -2.73 -24.77
N CYS A 6 9.37 -1.83 -23.90
CA CYS A 6 8.14 -1.07 -24.11
C CYS A 6 8.37 0.41 -24.45
N LYS A 7 9.60 0.78 -24.82
CA LYS A 7 9.90 2.15 -25.26
C LYS A 7 9.05 2.52 -26.47
N ASN A 8 8.34 3.65 -26.39
CA ASN A 8 7.38 4.12 -27.40
C ASN A 8 6.22 3.16 -27.70
N MET A 9 5.97 2.17 -26.84
CA MET A 9 4.87 1.23 -26.99
C MET A 9 3.59 1.81 -26.33
N PRO A 10 2.44 1.78 -27.03
CA PRO A 10 1.15 2.05 -26.44
C PRO A 10 0.85 1.13 -25.24
N PHE A 11 0.14 1.65 -24.24
CA PHE A 11 -0.11 0.89 -23.00
C PHE A 11 -0.93 -0.38 -23.25
N ASP A 12 -1.92 -0.34 -24.14
CA ASP A 12 -2.80 -1.44 -24.48
C ASP A 12 -2.05 -2.58 -25.19
N GLU A 13 -1.12 -2.23 -26.08
CA GLU A 13 -0.22 -3.19 -26.70
C GLU A 13 0.65 -3.91 -25.67
N LEU A 14 1.30 -3.15 -24.77
CA LEU A 14 2.12 -3.72 -23.69
C LEU A 14 1.29 -4.67 -22.81
N ASN A 15 0.10 -4.24 -22.39
CA ASN A 15 -0.77 -5.05 -21.55
C ASN A 15 -1.20 -6.34 -22.23
N ARG A 16 -1.49 -6.31 -23.54
CA ARG A 16 -1.78 -7.51 -24.32
C ARG A 16 -0.58 -8.45 -24.33
N LEU A 17 0.63 -7.96 -24.60
CA LEU A 17 1.85 -8.76 -24.62
C LEU A 17 2.12 -9.41 -23.26
N VAL A 18 1.95 -8.68 -22.15
CA VAL A 18 2.09 -9.21 -20.79
C VAL A 18 1.10 -10.34 -20.52
N ARG A 19 -0.18 -10.15 -20.91
CA ARG A 19 -1.23 -11.17 -20.70
C ARG A 19 -0.98 -12.42 -21.52
N THR A 20 -0.55 -12.29 -22.78
CA THR A 20 -0.35 -13.43 -23.69
C THR A 20 1.08 -14.00 -23.65
N ALA A 21 1.96 -13.46 -22.80
CA ALA A 21 3.31 -13.97 -22.68
C ALA A 21 3.29 -15.45 -22.27
N PRO A 22 4.08 -16.30 -22.97
CA PRO A 22 4.06 -17.76 -22.77
C PRO A 22 4.67 -18.17 -21.42
N THR A 23 5.50 -17.32 -20.83
CA THR A 23 6.13 -17.59 -19.53
C THR A 23 5.41 -16.88 -18.40
N ARG A 24 5.58 -17.41 -17.18
CA ARG A 24 5.13 -16.76 -15.95
C ARG A 24 5.97 -15.53 -15.59
N GLU A 25 7.28 -15.64 -15.77
CA GLU A 25 8.23 -14.56 -15.51
C GLU A 25 8.38 -13.66 -16.74
N ILE A 26 8.22 -12.35 -16.55
CA ILE A 26 8.26 -11.34 -17.61
C ILE A 26 9.10 -10.15 -17.14
N ALA A 27 10.14 -9.82 -17.89
CA ALA A 27 10.90 -8.59 -17.73
C ALA A 27 10.35 -7.53 -18.70
N ILE A 28 10.04 -6.33 -18.19
CA ILE A 28 9.57 -5.18 -18.95
C ILE A 28 10.61 -4.07 -18.81
N ASP A 29 11.21 -3.67 -19.93
CA ASP A 29 12.25 -2.65 -19.96
C ASP A 29 11.79 -1.36 -20.64
N GLY A 30 12.18 -0.22 -20.05
CA GLY A 30 11.92 1.11 -20.61
C GLY A 30 10.50 1.63 -20.36
N ALA A 31 9.88 1.25 -19.24
CA ALA A 31 8.56 1.78 -18.87
C ALA A 31 8.62 3.30 -18.67
N LEU A 32 7.73 4.02 -19.35
CA LEU A 32 7.64 5.47 -19.33
C LEU A 32 6.17 5.92 -19.43
N GLY A 33 5.40 5.60 -18.39
CA GLY A 33 4.00 6.04 -18.26
C GLY A 33 2.96 5.11 -18.89
N GLN A 34 3.32 3.91 -19.36
CA GLN A 34 2.32 2.93 -19.78
C GLN A 34 1.45 2.51 -18.59
N ARG A 35 0.15 2.74 -18.73
CA ARG A 35 -0.85 2.52 -17.69
C ARG A 35 -1.27 1.07 -17.59
N TYR A 36 -1.87 0.70 -16.46
CA TYR A 36 -2.54 -0.59 -16.24
C TYR A 36 -1.66 -1.84 -16.33
N ILE A 37 -0.33 -1.72 -16.34
CA ILE A 37 0.57 -2.88 -16.38
C ILE A 37 0.22 -3.85 -15.25
N GLY A 38 0.02 -5.12 -15.57
CA GLY A 38 -0.36 -6.13 -14.58
C GLY A 38 -1.82 -6.06 -14.11
N CYS A 39 -2.67 -5.26 -14.76
CA CYS A 39 -4.08 -5.16 -14.39
C CYS A 39 -4.79 -6.52 -14.49
N GLY A 40 -5.50 -6.92 -13.45
CA GLY A 40 -6.24 -8.20 -13.40
C GLY A 40 -5.35 -9.44 -13.54
N LEU A 41 -4.04 -9.31 -13.31
CA LEU A 41 -3.09 -10.39 -13.53
C LEU A 41 -3.04 -11.32 -12.31
N SER A 42 -2.89 -12.60 -12.59
CA SER A 42 -2.67 -13.68 -11.63
C SER A 42 -1.57 -14.59 -12.16
N ASP A 43 -0.90 -15.32 -11.28
CA ASP A 43 -0.03 -16.45 -11.64
C ASP A 43 1.19 -16.08 -12.52
N LYS A 44 1.60 -14.81 -12.49
CA LYS A 44 2.75 -14.26 -13.22
C LYS A 44 3.62 -13.41 -12.29
N SER A 45 4.89 -13.26 -12.67
CA SER A 45 5.86 -12.38 -12.01
C SER A 45 6.40 -11.38 -13.01
N LEU A 46 6.25 -10.09 -12.72
CA LEU A 46 6.72 -8.98 -13.54
C LEU A 46 7.91 -8.31 -12.88
N THR A 47 8.97 -8.10 -13.63
CA THR A 47 10.08 -7.21 -13.26
C THR A 47 10.10 -6.04 -14.22
N ILE A 48 9.99 -4.81 -13.72
CA ILE A 48 9.81 -3.60 -14.52
C ILE A 48 10.96 -2.64 -14.23
N THR A 49 11.66 -2.18 -15.25
CA THR A 49 12.62 -1.05 -15.15
C THR A 49 12.01 0.21 -15.74
N GLY A 50 12.17 1.33 -15.04
CA GLY A 50 11.59 2.63 -15.40
C GLY A 50 10.39 2.99 -14.53
N THR A 51 9.45 3.77 -15.09
CA THR A 51 8.29 4.29 -14.37
C THR A 51 7.01 3.86 -15.06
N PRO A 52 6.29 2.84 -14.55
CA PRO A 52 4.95 2.54 -15.02
C PRO A 52 4.01 3.73 -14.79
N GLY A 53 3.02 3.87 -15.67
CA GLY A 53 1.98 4.88 -15.53
C GLY A 53 0.94 4.51 -14.48
N ASN A 54 -0.11 5.32 -14.40
CA ASN A 54 -1.20 5.13 -13.45
C ASN A 54 -1.81 3.72 -13.50
N ALA A 55 -2.35 3.30 -12.36
CA ALA A 55 -3.08 2.05 -12.20
C ALA A 55 -2.23 0.77 -12.44
N LEU A 56 -0.92 0.82 -12.14
CA LEU A 56 -0.08 -0.37 -12.06
C LEU A 56 -0.73 -1.40 -11.11
N GLY A 57 -0.91 -2.64 -11.57
CA GLY A 57 -1.47 -3.70 -10.75
C GLY A 57 -2.91 -3.47 -10.31
N ALA A 58 -3.69 -2.66 -11.02
CA ALA A 58 -5.12 -2.54 -10.73
C ALA A 58 -5.83 -3.91 -10.82
N TYR A 59 -6.73 -4.24 -9.90
CA TYR A 59 -7.40 -5.53 -9.82
C TYR A 59 -6.46 -6.75 -9.74
N LEU A 60 -5.22 -6.59 -9.23
CA LEU A 60 -4.27 -7.70 -9.12
C LEU A 60 -4.88 -8.87 -8.35
N GLY A 61 -4.74 -10.08 -8.91
CA GLY A 61 -5.41 -11.28 -8.43
C GLY A 61 -4.44 -12.40 -8.05
N GLY A 62 -3.24 -12.07 -7.56
CA GLY A 62 -2.23 -13.06 -7.17
C GLY A 62 -1.01 -13.14 -8.09
N ALA A 63 -0.67 -12.04 -8.78
CA ALA A 63 0.61 -11.90 -9.46
C ALA A 63 1.60 -11.14 -8.58
N GLU A 64 2.89 -11.27 -8.90
CA GLU A 64 3.99 -10.55 -8.27
C GLU A 64 4.50 -9.46 -9.22
N ILE A 65 4.68 -8.24 -8.74
CA ILE A 65 5.19 -7.13 -9.53
C ILE A 65 6.33 -6.46 -8.78
N THR A 66 7.51 -6.41 -9.37
CA THR A 66 8.64 -5.64 -8.85
C THR A 66 8.99 -4.52 -9.82
N VAL A 67 9.08 -3.29 -9.32
CA VAL A 67 9.46 -2.11 -10.11
C VAL A 67 10.78 -1.55 -9.58
N PHE A 68 11.79 -1.53 -10.44
CA PHE A 68 13.05 -0.83 -10.22
C PHE A 68 12.92 0.62 -10.70
N GLY A 69 12.27 1.44 -9.88
CA GLY A 69 11.96 2.83 -10.16
C GLY A 69 10.72 3.31 -9.39
N ASN A 70 10.21 4.48 -9.78
CA ASN A 70 8.99 5.06 -9.21
C ASN A 70 7.73 4.48 -9.87
N ALA A 71 6.58 4.60 -9.20
CA ALA A 71 5.27 4.36 -9.79
C ALA A 71 4.38 5.60 -9.68
N GLN A 72 3.46 5.78 -10.64
CA GLN A 72 2.49 6.88 -10.61
C GLN A 72 1.25 6.52 -9.77
N ASP A 73 0.15 7.25 -9.98
CA ASP A 73 -1.03 7.20 -9.12
C ASP A 73 -1.83 5.90 -9.26
N ALA A 74 -2.66 5.62 -8.26
CA ALA A 74 -3.60 4.51 -8.22
C ALA A 74 -2.95 3.11 -8.36
N LEU A 75 -1.68 2.98 -7.96
CA LEU A 75 -1.02 1.67 -7.87
C LEU A 75 -1.84 0.73 -6.99
N GLY A 76 -2.13 -0.47 -7.47
CA GLY A 76 -2.87 -1.48 -6.72
C GLY A 76 -4.35 -1.14 -6.49
N ASP A 77 -4.95 -0.29 -7.33
CA ASP A 77 -6.39 0.00 -7.28
C ASP A 77 -7.21 -1.30 -7.34
N THR A 78 -8.05 -1.54 -6.34
CA THR A 78 -8.93 -2.69 -6.20
C THR A 78 -8.17 -4.03 -6.24
N MET A 79 -6.91 -4.03 -5.82
CA MET A 79 -6.08 -5.23 -5.67
C MET A 79 -6.68 -6.22 -4.67
N ASN A 80 -6.78 -7.50 -5.04
CA ASN A 80 -7.38 -8.55 -4.22
C ASN A 80 -6.34 -9.55 -3.68
N ALA A 81 -5.25 -9.79 -4.40
CA ALA A 81 -4.18 -10.71 -3.99
C ALA A 81 -2.87 -10.44 -4.76
N GLY A 82 -1.78 -11.04 -4.28
CA GLY A 82 -0.43 -10.90 -4.83
C GLY A 82 0.38 -9.86 -4.07
N ARG A 83 1.54 -9.50 -4.62
CA ARG A 83 2.42 -8.49 -4.03
C ARG A 83 2.99 -7.54 -5.08
N ILE A 84 3.11 -6.26 -4.71
CA ILE A 84 3.76 -5.22 -5.50
C ILE A 84 4.90 -4.62 -4.67
N THR A 85 6.12 -4.63 -5.20
CA THR A 85 7.33 -4.09 -4.57
C THR A 85 7.91 -2.96 -5.42
N ILE A 86 8.04 -1.76 -4.86
CA ILE A 86 8.51 -0.55 -5.54
C ILE A 86 9.82 -0.06 -4.93
N PHE A 87 10.91 -0.15 -5.69
CA PHE A 87 12.26 0.38 -5.34
C PHE A 87 12.36 1.88 -5.66
N GLY A 88 11.43 2.65 -5.11
CA GLY A 88 11.28 4.06 -5.40
C GLY A 88 10.10 4.66 -4.65
N ARG A 89 9.52 5.73 -5.21
CA ARG A 89 8.36 6.44 -4.65
C ARG A 89 7.10 6.16 -5.46
N CYS A 90 5.96 6.31 -4.81
CA CYS A 90 4.64 6.18 -5.43
C CYS A 90 3.88 7.51 -5.41
N GLY A 91 3.04 7.71 -6.42
CA GLY A 91 2.10 8.82 -6.49
C GLY A 91 0.92 8.67 -5.53
N ASP A 92 -0.19 9.29 -5.90
CA ASP A 92 -1.39 9.34 -5.06
C ASP A 92 -2.17 8.02 -5.09
N THR A 93 -3.05 7.84 -4.10
CA THR A 93 -4.08 6.79 -4.04
C THR A 93 -3.57 5.35 -4.16
N VAL A 94 -2.34 5.09 -3.67
CA VAL A 94 -1.81 3.72 -3.58
C VAL A 94 -2.76 2.82 -2.79
N GLY A 95 -3.07 1.65 -3.33
CA GLY A 95 -3.97 0.67 -2.72
C GLY A 95 -5.43 1.14 -2.66
N TYR A 96 -5.85 2.04 -3.56
CA TYR A 96 -7.24 2.50 -3.62
C TYR A 96 -8.20 1.31 -3.62
N ALA A 97 -9.10 1.21 -2.64
CA ALA A 97 -10.11 0.16 -2.54
C ALA A 97 -9.56 -1.28 -2.55
N MET A 98 -8.27 -1.48 -2.23
CA MET A 98 -7.67 -2.81 -2.17
C MET A 98 -8.33 -3.66 -1.07
N ARG A 99 -8.45 -4.96 -1.34
CA ARG A 99 -9.13 -5.94 -0.47
C ARG A 99 -8.22 -7.04 0.06
N GLY A 100 -7.08 -7.25 -0.57
CA GLY A 100 -6.07 -8.21 -0.14
C GLY A 100 -4.74 -7.99 -0.87
N GLY A 101 -3.78 -8.85 -0.57
CA GLY A 101 -2.41 -8.71 -1.07
C GLY A 101 -1.59 -7.68 -0.30
N GLU A 102 -0.36 -7.45 -0.77
CA GLU A 102 0.62 -6.61 -0.10
C GLU A 102 1.31 -5.64 -1.05
N ILE A 103 1.52 -4.41 -0.59
CA ILE A 103 2.27 -3.38 -1.32
C ILE A 103 3.43 -2.92 -0.44
N LEU A 104 4.66 -3.03 -0.96
CA LEU A 104 5.89 -2.58 -0.32
C LEU A 104 6.49 -1.42 -1.13
N ILE A 105 6.74 -0.29 -0.49
CA ILE A 105 7.27 0.91 -1.13
C ILE A 105 8.53 1.34 -0.39
N GLU A 106 9.67 1.35 -1.07
CA GLU A 106 10.96 1.73 -0.47
C GLU A 106 10.92 3.17 0.07
N GLY A 107 10.42 4.10 -0.73
CA GLY A 107 10.36 5.53 -0.42
C GLY A 107 8.97 6.00 0.01
N ASP A 108 8.60 7.17 -0.49
CA ASP A 108 7.38 7.89 -0.11
C ASP A 108 6.15 7.41 -0.90
N ALA A 109 4.97 7.58 -0.30
CA ALA A 109 3.68 7.52 -0.97
C ALA A 109 2.98 8.88 -0.93
N GLY A 110 2.27 9.23 -2.00
CA GLY A 110 1.53 10.49 -2.12
C GLY A 110 0.29 10.59 -1.23
N PHE A 111 -0.65 11.41 -1.64
CA PHE A 111 -1.91 11.62 -0.94
C PHE A 111 -2.78 10.37 -0.97
N ARG A 112 -3.61 10.17 0.07
CA ARG A 112 -4.69 9.16 0.08
C ARG A 112 -4.23 7.71 -0.12
N ALA A 113 -3.00 7.36 0.27
CA ALA A 113 -2.60 5.96 0.32
C ALA A 113 -3.56 5.17 1.25
N GLY A 114 -4.03 4.01 0.78
CA GLY A 114 -5.00 3.17 1.48
C GLY A 114 -6.44 3.69 1.49
N ILE A 115 -6.79 4.67 0.65
CA ILE A 115 -8.17 5.17 0.60
C ILE A 115 -9.15 4.04 0.25
N HIS A 116 -10.24 3.92 1.02
CA HIS A 116 -11.26 2.87 0.87
C HIS A 116 -10.77 1.41 0.97
N MET A 117 -9.57 1.17 1.50
CA MET A 117 -9.03 -0.16 1.79
C MET A 117 -9.95 -0.96 2.72
N LYS A 118 -10.24 -2.23 2.40
CA LYS A 118 -11.28 -3.04 3.07
C LYS A 118 -10.78 -4.46 3.31
N GLU A 119 -11.13 -5.06 4.44
CA GLU A 119 -10.85 -6.49 4.67
C GLU A 119 -12.15 -7.30 4.60
N TYR A 120 -12.04 -8.58 4.23
CA TYR A 120 -13.18 -9.50 4.26
C TYR A 120 -12.71 -10.95 4.42
N GLY A 121 -13.13 -11.60 5.52
CA GLY A 121 -12.72 -12.96 5.83
C GLY A 121 -11.20 -13.05 6.00
N GLU A 122 -10.55 -13.90 5.22
CA GLU A 122 -9.09 -14.10 5.24
C GLU A 122 -8.32 -13.07 4.40
N GLN A 123 -9.02 -12.23 3.62
CA GLN A 123 -8.38 -11.21 2.80
C GLN A 123 -8.10 -9.96 3.65
N VAL A 124 -6.84 -9.83 4.05
CA VAL A 124 -6.33 -8.69 4.83
C VAL A 124 -5.32 -7.93 3.96
N PRO A 125 -5.71 -6.77 3.39
CA PRO A 125 -4.80 -5.98 2.59
C PRO A 125 -3.71 -5.34 3.47
N LYS A 126 -2.50 -5.21 2.92
CA LYS A 126 -1.33 -4.66 3.62
C LYS A 126 -0.60 -3.64 2.76
N ILE A 127 -0.21 -2.51 3.34
CA ILE A 127 0.66 -1.51 2.70
C ILE A 127 1.80 -1.18 3.67
N VAL A 128 3.05 -1.24 3.22
CA VAL A 128 4.23 -0.77 3.96
C VAL A 128 4.91 0.34 3.17
N ILE A 129 5.02 1.51 3.77
CA ILE A 129 5.64 2.71 3.23
C ILE A 129 6.93 2.96 3.99
N GLY A 130 8.07 2.93 3.31
CA GLY A 130 9.37 3.12 3.93
C GLY A 130 9.63 4.56 4.37
N GLY A 131 9.32 5.52 3.49
CA GLY A 131 9.48 6.94 3.74
C GLY A 131 8.23 7.57 4.37
N ARG A 132 7.74 8.65 3.74
CA ARG A 132 6.59 9.44 4.18
C ARG A 132 5.29 9.04 3.49
N ALA A 133 4.18 9.33 4.15
CA ALA A 133 2.86 9.33 3.54
C ALA A 133 2.30 10.76 3.49
N GLY A 134 1.65 11.13 2.38
CA GLY A 134 0.95 12.39 2.24
C GLY A 134 -0.30 12.51 3.11
N ASP A 135 -1.06 13.60 2.91
CA ASP A 135 -2.33 13.83 3.60
C ASP A 135 -3.37 12.74 3.27
N PHE A 136 -4.36 12.59 4.15
CA PHE A 136 -5.48 11.66 4.00
C PHE A 136 -5.07 10.18 3.93
N LEU A 137 -3.94 9.80 4.53
CA LEU A 137 -3.56 8.39 4.71
C LEU A 137 -4.70 7.59 5.37
N GLY A 138 -5.10 6.48 4.75
CA GLY A 138 -6.17 5.62 5.25
C GLY A 138 -7.57 6.25 5.27
N GLU A 139 -7.83 7.24 4.42
CA GLU A 139 -9.16 7.85 4.31
C GLU A 139 -10.22 6.78 3.96
N TYR A 140 -11.32 6.71 4.71
CA TYR A 140 -12.37 5.70 4.56
C TYR A 140 -11.89 4.23 4.63
N GLN A 141 -10.74 3.96 5.27
CA GLN A 141 -10.27 2.60 5.53
C GLN A 141 -11.28 1.85 6.40
N ALA A 142 -11.64 0.62 6.01
CA ALA A 142 -12.58 -0.25 6.69
C ALA A 142 -11.98 -1.64 6.99
N GLY A 143 -10.66 -1.77 6.93
CA GLY A 143 -9.92 -3.01 7.20
C GLY A 143 -8.47 -2.96 6.75
N GLY A 144 -7.70 -4.00 7.06
CA GLY A 144 -6.30 -4.13 6.66
C GLY A 144 -5.32 -3.36 7.53
N VAL A 145 -4.05 -3.41 7.14
CA VAL A 145 -2.92 -2.85 7.89
C VAL A 145 -2.10 -1.93 7.00
N ILE A 146 -1.91 -0.68 7.43
CA ILE A 146 -0.99 0.27 6.81
C ILE A 146 0.16 0.52 7.79
N VAL A 147 1.41 0.44 7.32
CA VAL A 147 2.61 0.73 8.11
C VAL A 147 3.40 1.84 7.43
N VAL A 148 3.75 2.88 8.18
CA VAL A 148 4.64 3.96 7.74
C VAL A 148 5.90 3.94 8.61
N LEU A 149 7.05 3.63 8.01
CA LEU A 149 8.31 3.45 8.72
C LEU A 149 9.09 4.76 8.93
N GLY A 150 8.83 5.80 8.13
CA GLY A 150 9.46 7.11 8.28
C GLY A 150 10.99 7.07 8.20
N LEU A 151 11.56 6.15 7.42
CA LEU A 151 13.01 6.01 7.28
C LEU A 151 13.63 7.30 6.72
N GLY A 152 14.65 7.80 7.42
CA GLY A 152 15.29 9.08 7.09
C GLY A 152 14.53 10.32 7.60
N VAL A 153 13.37 10.18 8.22
CA VAL A 153 12.65 11.29 8.87
C VAL A 153 13.11 11.42 10.33
N ARG A 154 13.39 12.65 10.78
CA ARG A 154 13.82 12.96 12.14
C ARG A 154 12.93 14.03 12.74
N ASP A 155 12.62 13.89 14.03
CA ASP A 155 11.96 14.91 14.86
C ASP A 155 10.56 15.36 14.41
N GLU A 156 9.89 14.60 13.55
CA GLU A 156 8.51 14.85 13.12
C GLU A 156 7.77 13.57 12.73
N CYS A 157 6.44 13.63 12.68
CA CYS A 157 5.61 12.53 12.22
C CYS A 157 5.75 12.37 10.69
N PRO A 158 6.01 11.17 10.15
CA PRO A 158 6.20 10.95 8.71
C PRO A 158 4.89 10.88 7.91
N VAL A 159 3.79 11.40 8.47
CA VAL A 159 2.44 11.33 7.90
C VAL A 159 1.81 12.72 7.85
N GLY A 160 1.19 13.04 6.72
CA GLY A 160 0.48 14.30 6.49
C GLY A 160 -0.79 14.48 7.33
N ALA A 161 -1.48 15.59 7.07
CA ALA A 161 -2.71 15.97 7.77
C ALA A 161 -3.90 15.05 7.40
N TYR A 162 -4.96 15.11 8.19
CA TYR A 162 -6.24 14.43 7.93
C TYR A 162 -6.12 12.89 7.79
N CYS A 163 -5.05 12.31 8.34
CA CYS A 163 -4.86 10.86 8.44
C CYS A 163 -6.06 10.21 9.15
N ALA A 164 -6.48 9.03 8.69
CA ALA A 164 -7.61 8.25 9.19
C ALA A 164 -8.99 8.93 9.07
N THR A 165 -9.14 9.95 8.22
CA THR A 165 -10.44 10.60 7.99
C THR A 165 -11.49 9.60 7.50
N GLY A 166 -12.57 9.46 8.25
CA GLY A 166 -13.63 8.51 7.93
C GLY A 166 -13.24 7.04 8.07
N GLN A 167 -12.16 6.72 8.78
CA GLN A 167 -11.80 5.33 9.08
C GLN A 167 -12.91 4.63 9.90
N TYR A 168 -13.31 3.44 9.46
CA TYR A 168 -14.32 2.58 10.09
C TYR A 168 -13.78 1.21 10.53
N GLY A 169 -12.58 0.84 10.08
CA GLY A 169 -11.90 -0.41 10.41
C GLY A 169 -10.44 -0.37 10.00
N GLY A 170 -9.70 -1.44 10.33
CA GLY A 170 -8.27 -1.55 10.03
C GLY A 170 -7.38 -0.81 11.04
N LYS A 171 -6.07 -0.85 10.76
CA LYS A 171 -5.01 -0.30 11.62
C LYS A 171 -3.99 0.49 10.79
N ILE A 172 -3.51 1.59 11.35
CA ILE A 172 -2.39 2.37 10.79
C ILE A 172 -1.29 2.44 11.85
N TYR A 173 -0.15 1.83 11.55
CA TYR A 173 1.06 1.90 12.37
C TYR A 173 2.01 2.95 11.80
N ILE A 174 2.52 3.81 12.67
CA ILE A 174 3.43 4.89 12.30
C ILE A 174 4.64 4.80 13.21
N ARG A 175 5.82 4.52 12.65
CA ARG A 175 7.08 4.53 13.39
C ARG A 175 7.45 5.98 13.70
N SER A 176 7.04 6.45 14.88
CA SER A 176 7.17 7.82 15.34
C SER A 176 6.85 7.89 16.84
N SER A 177 7.49 8.81 17.55
CA SER A 177 7.15 9.17 18.94
C SER A 177 5.92 10.09 19.03
N SER A 178 5.51 10.66 17.90
CA SER A 178 4.40 11.62 17.78
C SER A 178 3.33 11.15 16.78
N ALA A 179 2.08 11.41 17.12
CA ALA A 179 0.94 11.15 16.24
C ALA A 179 0.81 12.25 15.17
N PRO A 180 0.15 11.97 14.03
CA PRO A 180 -0.15 12.99 13.03
C PRO A 180 -0.98 14.13 13.60
N THR A 181 -0.85 15.31 13.00
CA THR A 181 -1.71 16.46 13.30
C THR A 181 -3.06 16.34 12.59
N ALA A 182 -4.08 17.06 13.09
CA ALA A 182 -5.42 17.11 12.47
C ALA A 182 -6.10 15.74 12.32
N LEU A 183 -5.93 14.86 13.31
CA LEU A 183 -6.66 13.60 13.37
C LEU A 183 -8.16 13.84 13.62
N PRO A 184 -9.04 13.04 13.00
CA PRO A 184 -10.46 13.05 13.32
C PRO A 184 -10.73 12.76 14.81
N PRO A 185 -11.77 13.37 15.42
CA PRO A 185 -12.11 13.12 16.83
C PRO A 185 -12.38 11.65 17.16
N GLN A 186 -12.82 10.87 16.17
CA GLN A 186 -13.12 9.44 16.30
C GLN A 186 -11.90 8.53 16.11
N THR A 187 -10.69 9.06 15.97
CA THR A 187 -9.46 8.25 15.87
C THR A 187 -8.89 8.03 17.27
N GLU A 188 -8.78 6.76 17.66
CA GLU A 188 -8.05 6.34 18.86
C GLU A 188 -6.56 6.25 18.56
N VAL A 189 -5.75 6.83 19.46
CA VAL A 189 -4.30 6.91 19.32
C VAL A 189 -3.66 6.12 20.45
N THR A 190 -2.98 5.03 20.11
CA THR A 190 -2.17 4.25 21.06
C THR A 190 -0.70 4.56 20.83
N LYS A 191 -0.06 5.20 21.80
CA LYS A 191 1.40 5.41 21.81
C LYS A 191 2.10 4.16 22.31
N ASN A 192 3.36 3.96 21.91
CA ASN A 192 4.16 2.78 22.26
C ASN A 192 3.40 1.49 21.96
N ALA A 193 2.79 1.44 20.78
CA ALA A 193 1.93 0.35 20.37
C ALA A 193 2.71 -0.97 20.30
N ASP A 194 2.05 -2.07 20.65
CA ASP A 194 2.57 -3.41 20.36
C ASP A 194 2.63 -3.62 18.84
N ILE A 195 3.81 -3.98 18.36
CA ILE A 195 4.11 -4.17 16.94
C ILE A 195 4.17 -5.64 16.53
N THR A 196 3.86 -6.58 17.43
CA THR A 196 3.97 -8.02 17.17
C THR A 196 3.30 -8.44 15.86
N GLU A 197 2.13 -7.85 15.54
CA GLU A 197 1.40 -8.16 14.31
C GLU A 197 2.05 -7.63 13.02
N ILE A 198 2.87 -6.57 13.11
CA ILE A 198 3.55 -5.96 11.95
C ILE A 198 5.00 -6.40 11.80
N LEU A 199 5.58 -7.15 12.75
CA LEU A 199 6.94 -7.71 12.62
C LEU A 199 7.15 -8.50 11.32
N PRO A 200 6.19 -9.32 10.83
CA PRO A 200 6.33 -9.96 9.52
C PRO A 200 6.41 -8.96 8.36
N LEU A 201 5.66 -7.86 8.42
CA LEU A 201 5.67 -6.81 7.38
C LEU A 201 7.00 -6.05 7.36
N ILE A 202 7.55 -5.76 8.54
CA ILE A 202 8.89 -5.14 8.67
C ILE A 202 9.96 -6.08 8.13
N ARG A 203 9.85 -7.39 8.38
CA ARG A 203 10.76 -8.40 7.83
C ARG A 203 10.70 -8.46 6.32
N ASP A 204 9.51 -8.46 5.74
CA ASP A 204 9.31 -8.49 4.29
C ASP A 204 9.84 -7.22 3.62
N TYR A 205 9.59 -6.05 4.22
CA TYR A 205 10.18 -4.78 3.79
C TYR A 205 11.72 -4.82 3.84
N SER A 206 12.29 -5.29 4.97
CA SER A 206 13.74 -5.36 5.17
C SER A 206 14.40 -6.32 4.18
N ALA A 207 13.77 -7.46 3.90
CA ALA A 207 14.25 -8.42 2.91
C ALA A 207 14.16 -7.89 1.47
N ALA A 208 13.11 -7.11 1.15
CA ALA A 208 12.93 -6.53 -0.18
C ALA A 208 13.96 -5.44 -0.48
N PHE A 209 14.22 -4.54 0.47
CA PHE A 209 15.02 -3.33 0.24
C PHE A 209 16.41 -3.34 0.90
N GLY A 210 16.75 -4.39 1.64
CA GLY A 210 18.02 -4.47 2.38
C GLY A 210 18.09 -3.52 3.58
N ALA A 211 16.94 -3.15 4.15
CA ALA A 211 16.87 -2.31 5.34
C ALA A 211 17.19 -3.10 6.63
N ASP A 212 17.62 -2.40 7.68
CA ASP A 212 17.94 -3.01 8.97
C ASP A 212 16.65 -3.30 9.77
N TYR A 213 16.30 -4.58 9.86
CA TYR A 213 15.11 -5.04 10.59
C TYR A 213 15.13 -4.65 12.07
N ASP A 214 16.27 -4.82 12.75
CA ASP A 214 16.38 -4.61 14.20
C ASP A 214 16.33 -3.11 14.51
N GLU A 215 16.93 -2.27 13.67
CA GLU A 215 16.79 -0.81 13.75
C GLU A 215 15.33 -0.37 13.57
N ILE A 216 14.61 -0.95 12.61
CA ILE A 216 13.21 -0.60 12.37
C ILE A 216 12.34 -1.06 13.55
N ALA A 217 12.45 -2.33 13.94
CA ALA A 217 11.62 -2.96 14.95
C ALA A 217 11.86 -2.44 16.38
N SER A 218 13.04 -1.86 16.66
CA SER A 218 13.32 -1.20 17.93
C SER A 218 12.77 0.23 18.04
N GLY A 219 12.22 0.77 16.94
CA GLY A 219 11.61 2.10 16.94
C GLY A 219 10.32 2.18 17.77
N GLU A 220 9.95 3.40 18.17
CA GLU A 220 8.65 3.66 18.78
C GLU A 220 7.56 3.73 17.70
N PHE A 221 6.38 3.17 18.01
CA PHE A 221 5.23 3.20 17.12
C PHE A 221 4.00 3.82 17.77
N VAL A 222 3.30 4.61 16.96
CA VAL A 222 1.92 5.05 17.21
C VAL A 222 0.99 4.19 16.37
N LEU A 223 -0.07 3.67 16.99
CA LEU A 223 -1.16 2.98 16.32
C LEU A 223 -2.40 3.86 16.30
N LEU A 224 -3.01 3.99 15.12
CA LEU A 224 -4.31 4.60 14.91
C LEU A 224 -5.36 3.54 14.61
N THR A 225 -6.47 3.60 15.34
CA THR A 225 -7.66 2.76 15.13
C THR A 225 -8.93 3.61 15.18
N PRO A 226 -10.01 3.21 14.50
CA PRO A 226 -11.29 3.89 14.64
C PRO A 226 -11.86 3.63 16.04
N SER A 227 -12.49 4.65 16.64
CA SER A 227 -13.10 4.47 17.95
C SER A 227 -14.30 3.54 17.87
N THR A 228 -14.31 2.54 18.74
CA THR A 228 -15.43 1.59 18.89
C THR A 228 -16.66 2.24 19.54
N SER A 229 -16.50 3.41 20.14
CA SER A 229 -17.51 4.04 20.99
C SER A 229 -18.66 4.71 20.23
N ASN A 230 -18.55 4.94 18.89
CA ASN A 230 -19.47 5.88 18.25
C ASN A 230 -19.87 5.65 16.78
N ILE A 231 -19.77 4.44 16.22
CA ILE A 231 -19.98 4.29 14.77
C ILE A 231 -21.38 3.77 14.40
N TYR A 232 -22.03 2.88 15.17
CA TYR A 232 -23.35 2.34 14.78
C TYR A 232 -24.33 1.98 15.90
N LYS A 233 -24.09 2.41 17.15
CA LYS A 233 -25.01 2.13 18.27
C LYS A 233 -26.47 2.57 18.00
N ARG A 234 -26.69 3.41 16.98
CA ARG A 234 -28.00 3.93 16.57
C ARG A 234 -28.52 3.49 15.17
N LEU A 235 -27.70 2.90 14.29
CA LEU A 235 -28.07 2.72 12.87
C LEU A 235 -28.26 1.25 12.43
N TYR A 236 -27.49 0.29 12.97
CA TYR A 236 -27.59 -1.12 12.57
C TYR A 236 -28.09 -2.07 13.67
N CYS A 237 -28.21 -1.62 14.92
CA CYS A 237 -28.70 -2.41 16.05
C CYS A 237 -30.18 -2.14 16.43
N ASN A 238 -31.01 -1.73 15.47
CA ASN A 238 -32.47 -1.82 15.62
C ASN A 238 -32.97 -3.11 14.96
N ARG A 239 -32.61 -4.27 15.53
CA ARG A 239 -33.47 -5.44 15.41
C ARG A 239 -34.24 -5.54 16.72
N ASN A 240 -35.44 -4.96 16.73
CA ASN A 240 -36.47 -5.41 17.64
C ASN A 240 -36.74 -6.89 17.30
N ILE A 241 -36.27 -7.80 18.14
CA ILE A 241 -36.81 -9.15 18.27
C ILE A 241 -37.58 -9.14 19.59
#